data_AF-A0A1E7GFK3-F1
#
_entry.id   AF-A0A1E7GFK3-F1
#
_cell.length_a   1.000
_cell.length_b   1.000
_cell.length_c   1.000
_cell.angle_alpha   90.00
_cell.angle_beta   90.00
_cell.angle_gamma   90.00
#
_symmetry.space_group_name_H-M   'P 1'
#
loop_
_entity.id
_entity.type
_entity.pdbx_description
1 polymer ?
#
loop_
_entity_poly.entity_id
_entity_poly.type
_entity_poly.pdbx_seq_one_letter_code
_entity_poly.pdbx_strand_id
1 'polypeptide(L)'
;MDKKLISLRNSFEQIGTLTKFNNYVGTEKINVAPAKIPTEAVKFPEEAIAVQTLALNIQIGKIGLEEHNKALWQHYWLKCCLSEKCDYVFSILSAECIDISREEDLMKIINGDVVFNYLSTGAKKYYLTECIDFLLKRYNWIGAWELCFKHRDIISLNLFKLFLPRMLSASLVGIILIASSGDLMKFGSGILNSNYSYYFLVFTFLSSFFYFFFECSKIIRGSLPMNYFNSKIISRIFPILVWGFGWSTFFSYLFIYTYISIKLLDPSTLHWRSILVYASFSFFIGILIQLLWEEKTVTEPL
;
A
#
# COMPACT_ATOMS: atom_id res chain seq x y z
N MET A 1 2.80 -23.44 27.19
CA MET A 1 2.00 -22.35 27.83
C MET A 1 3.02 -21.38 28.36
N ASP A 2 3.30 -20.40 27.50
CA ASP A 2 4.68 -20.00 27.25
C ASP A 2 5.13 -18.89 28.17
N LYS A 3 6.41 -18.91 28.56
CA LYS A 3 7.07 -17.84 29.33
C LYS A 3 6.83 -16.45 28.71
N LYS A 4 6.52 -16.38 27.41
CA LYS A 4 6.13 -15.18 26.63
C LYS A 4 4.77 -14.58 27.06
N LEU A 5 3.79 -15.39 27.45
CA LEU A 5 2.50 -14.92 27.97
C LEU A 5 2.62 -14.37 29.40
N ILE A 6 3.54 -14.93 30.19
CA ILE A 6 3.84 -14.47 31.56
C ILE A 6 4.61 -13.15 31.51
N SER A 7 5.55 -12.97 30.57
CA SER A 7 6.22 -11.68 30.40
C SER A 7 5.25 -10.61 29.92
N LEU A 8 4.37 -10.93 28.95
CA LEU A 8 3.30 -10.04 28.51
C LEU A 8 2.40 -9.63 29.68
N ARG A 9 1.94 -10.58 30.51
CA ARG A 9 1.15 -10.31 31.72
C ARG A 9 1.86 -9.32 32.65
N ASN A 10 3.14 -9.49 32.88
CA ASN A 10 3.91 -8.60 33.76
C ASN A 10 4.09 -7.20 33.12
N SER A 11 4.20 -7.11 31.79
CA SER A 11 4.14 -5.84 31.06
C SER A 11 2.75 -5.17 31.14
N PHE A 12 1.67 -5.95 31.10
CA PHE A 12 0.30 -5.47 31.32
C PHE A 12 0.07 -4.96 32.76
N GLU A 13 0.67 -5.62 33.77
CA GLU A 13 0.63 -5.15 35.16
C GLU A 13 1.46 -3.86 35.36
N GLN A 14 2.53 -3.64 34.58
CA GLN A 14 3.32 -2.39 34.63
C GLN A 14 2.66 -1.22 33.87
N ILE A 15 1.95 -1.48 32.78
CA ILE A 15 1.05 -0.49 32.14
C ILE A 15 -0.19 -0.24 33.04
N GLY A 16 -0.46 -1.16 33.96
CA GLY A 16 -1.59 -1.22 34.88
C GLY A 16 -1.43 -0.46 36.21
N THR A 17 -1.17 0.85 36.18
CA THR A 17 -1.83 1.71 37.18
C THR A 17 -3.34 1.90 36.88
N LEU A 18 -3.82 1.35 35.77
CA LEU A 18 -5.24 1.18 35.47
C LEU A 18 -5.51 -0.25 35.01
N THR A 19 -6.41 -0.93 35.73
CA THR A 19 -6.99 -2.28 35.51
C THR A 19 -6.12 -3.50 35.88
N LYS A 20 -6.43 -4.06 37.07
CA LYS A 20 -6.08 -5.43 37.45
C LYS A 20 -6.68 -6.41 36.43
N PHE A 21 -5.84 -7.02 35.61
CA PHE A 21 -6.19 -8.22 34.84
C PHE A 21 -6.16 -9.43 35.78
N ASN A 22 -7.20 -9.58 36.61
CA ASN A 22 -7.44 -10.84 37.29
C ASN A 22 -8.33 -11.71 36.40
N ASN A 23 -7.78 -12.85 35.97
CA ASN A 23 -8.59 -14.00 35.57
C ASN A 23 -9.63 -14.28 36.66
N TYR A 24 -10.91 -14.27 36.32
CA TYR A 24 -11.91 -14.97 37.11
C TYR A 24 -12.83 -15.81 36.21
N VAL A 25 -12.64 -17.11 36.36
CA VAL A 25 -13.72 -18.08 36.47
C VAL A 25 -14.74 -17.51 37.45
N GLY A 26 -16.01 -17.37 37.04
CA GLY A 26 -17.10 -17.01 37.95
C GLY A 26 -17.82 -15.72 37.59
N THR A 27 -19.14 -15.82 37.60
CA THR A 27 -20.16 -14.85 37.23
C THR A 27 -20.15 -13.56 38.07
N GLU A 28 -19.23 -12.64 37.81
CA GLU A 28 -19.36 -11.24 38.23
C GLU A 28 -19.11 -10.30 37.05
N LYS A 29 -20.09 -9.44 36.75
CA LYS A 29 -19.91 -8.31 35.83
C LYS A 29 -18.91 -7.35 36.47
N ILE A 30 -17.64 -7.45 36.09
CA ILE A 30 -16.64 -6.44 36.41
C ILE A 30 -17.01 -5.18 35.60
N ASN A 31 -17.50 -4.15 36.29
CA ASN A 31 -17.53 -2.81 35.72
C ASN A 31 -16.08 -2.35 35.54
N VAL A 32 -15.56 -2.55 34.33
CA VAL A 32 -14.31 -1.94 33.91
C VAL A 32 -14.59 -0.45 33.81
N ALA A 33 -14.21 0.31 34.85
CA ALA A 33 -14.16 1.76 34.76
C ALA A 33 -13.40 2.12 33.47
N PRO A 34 -13.89 3.09 32.66
CA PRO A 34 -13.32 3.38 31.36
C PRO A 34 -11.84 3.71 31.55
N ALA A 35 -10.97 2.79 31.14
CA ALA A 35 -9.54 3.05 31.10
C ALA A 35 -9.37 4.31 30.24
N LYS A 36 -8.71 5.32 30.80
CA LYS A 36 -8.50 6.59 30.11
C LYS A 36 -7.72 6.28 28.83
N ILE A 37 -8.39 6.38 27.68
CA ILE A 37 -7.74 6.11 26.39
C ILE A 37 -6.57 7.08 26.26
N PRO A 38 -5.35 6.58 25.97
CA PRO A 38 -4.20 7.45 25.79
C PRO A 38 -4.45 8.44 24.64
N THR A 39 -3.88 9.64 24.77
CA THR A 39 -3.95 10.67 23.72
C THR A 39 -2.70 10.72 22.86
N GLU A 40 -1.59 10.18 23.36
CA GLU A 40 -0.31 10.10 22.66
C GLU A 40 -0.20 8.83 21.83
N ALA A 41 0.66 8.85 20.81
CA ALA A 41 0.98 7.65 20.05
C ALA A 41 1.70 6.61 20.93
N VAL A 42 1.51 5.32 20.61
CA VAL A 42 2.17 4.21 21.31
C VAL A 42 3.69 4.34 21.20
N LYS A 43 4.39 4.15 22.33
CA LYS A 43 5.86 4.29 22.40
C LYS A 43 6.58 2.95 22.55
N PHE A 44 5.89 1.92 23.07
CA PHE A 44 6.48 0.62 23.35
C PHE A 44 5.77 -0.52 22.60
N PRO A 45 6.50 -1.58 22.16
CA PRO A 45 5.92 -2.75 21.50
C PRO A 45 4.82 -3.44 22.31
N GLU A 46 5.00 -3.56 23.63
CA GLU A 46 4.05 -4.20 24.55
C GLU A 46 2.73 -3.42 24.62
N GLU A 47 2.81 -2.08 24.64
CA GLU A 47 1.64 -1.22 24.57
C GLU A 47 0.88 -1.40 23.25
N ALA A 48 1.59 -1.57 22.12
CA ALA A 48 0.96 -1.77 20.82
C ALA A 48 0.15 -3.08 20.79
N ILE A 49 0.72 -4.18 21.30
CA ILE A 49 0.05 -5.47 21.41
C ILE A 49 -1.19 -5.37 22.31
N ALA A 50 -1.05 -4.67 23.44
CA ALA A 50 -2.12 -4.43 24.39
C ALA A 50 -3.31 -3.70 23.75
N VAL A 51 -3.01 -2.60 23.08
CA VAL A 51 -4.00 -1.74 22.43
C VAL A 51 -4.69 -2.46 21.28
N GLN A 52 -3.93 -3.18 20.44
CA GLN A 52 -4.48 -3.99 19.35
C GLN A 52 -5.47 -5.03 19.89
N THR A 53 -5.10 -5.71 20.98
CA THR A 53 -5.94 -6.75 21.61
C THR A 53 -7.25 -6.15 22.13
N LEU A 54 -7.19 -4.99 22.77
CA LEU A 54 -8.37 -4.24 23.25
C LEU A 54 -9.26 -3.77 22.09
N ALA A 55 -8.67 -3.30 20.99
CA ALA A 55 -9.41 -2.79 19.84
C ALA A 55 -10.07 -3.89 19.00
N LEU A 56 -9.39 -5.01 18.76
CA LEU A 56 -9.78 -6.01 17.77
C LEU A 56 -10.27 -7.33 18.36
N ASN A 57 -9.56 -7.86 19.37
CA ASN A 57 -9.73 -9.25 19.81
C ASN A 57 -10.77 -9.41 20.93
N ILE A 58 -11.09 -8.33 21.64
CA ILE A 58 -12.06 -8.36 22.75
C ILE A 58 -13.49 -8.16 22.21
N GLN A 59 -14.36 -9.11 22.55
CA GLN A 59 -15.79 -9.07 22.18
C GLN A 59 -16.60 -8.31 23.23
N ILE A 60 -17.59 -7.55 22.76
CA ILE A 60 -18.61 -6.90 23.59
C ILE A 60 -19.31 -8.01 24.39
N GLY A 61 -19.28 -7.92 25.72
CA GLY A 61 -19.84 -8.92 26.64
C GLY A 61 -18.84 -9.86 27.33
N LYS A 62 -17.66 -10.16 26.75
CA LYS A 62 -16.66 -11.03 27.41
C LYS A 62 -15.92 -10.36 28.58
N ILE A 63 -15.76 -9.04 28.53
CA ILE A 63 -15.05 -8.24 29.54
C ILE A 63 -15.95 -7.09 30.05
N GLY A 64 -17.27 -7.18 29.83
CA GLY A 64 -18.19 -6.07 30.13
C GLY A 64 -17.88 -4.77 29.36
N LEU A 65 -17.11 -4.85 28.27
CA LEU A 65 -16.80 -3.69 27.44
C LEU A 65 -18.07 -3.18 26.77
N GLU A 66 -18.46 -1.95 27.10
CA GLU A 66 -19.53 -1.24 26.40
C GLU A 66 -19.14 -0.95 24.95
N GLU A 67 -20.14 -0.93 24.07
CA GLU A 67 -19.96 -0.70 22.63
C GLU A 67 -19.22 0.63 22.36
N HIS A 68 -19.54 1.67 23.13
CA HIS A 68 -18.86 2.97 23.07
C HIS A 68 -17.37 2.89 23.45
N ASN A 69 -17.03 2.15 24.53
CA ASN A 69 -15.64 1.97 24.93
C ASN A 69 -14.83 1.19 23.89
N LYS A 70 -15.46 0.19 23.25
CA LYS A 70 -14.84 -0.53 22.13
C LYS A 70 -14.55 0.41 20.96
N ALA A 71 -15.49 1.28 20.61
CA ALA A 71 -15.27 2.30 19.60
C ALA A 71 -14.08 3.21 19.96
N LEU A 72 -13.99 3.71 21.19
CA LEU A 72 -12.86 4.57 21.58
C LEU A 72 -11.49 3.87 21.42
N TRP A 73 -11.39 2.59 21.78
CA TRP A 73 -10.17 1.80 21.56
C TRP A 73 -9.86 1.56 20.09
N GLN A 74 -10.88 1.25 19.27
CA GLN A 74 -10.72 1.10 17.83
C GLN A 74 -10.27 2.41 17.17
N HIS A 75 -10.79 3.55 17.65
CA HIS A 75 -10.42 4.87 17.15
C HIS A 75 -8.96 5.20 17.47
N TYR A 76 -8.53 4.87 18.69
CA TYR A 76 -7.15 5.04 19.12
C TYR A 76 -6.19 4.13 18.34
N TRP A 77 -6.55 2.84 18.15
CA TRP A 77 -5.75 1.93 17.34
C TRP A 77 -5.67 2.38 15.88
N LEU A 78 -6.78 2.85 15.30
CA LEU A 78 -6.81 3.43 13.95
C LEU A 78 -5.82 4.59 13.81
N LYS A 79 -5.78 5.51 14.78
CA LYS A 79 -4.80 6.60 14.80
C LYS A 79 -3.35 6.08 14.88
N CYS A 80 -3.10 5.07 15.72
CA CYS A 80 -1.77 4.45 15.82
C CYS A 80 -1.36 3.78 14.50
N CYS A 81 -2.29 3.11 13.83
CA CYS A 81 -2.07 2.48 12.53
C CYS A 81 -1.88 3.46 11.39
N LEU A 82 -2.28 4.72 11.51
CA LEU A 82 -2.07 5.76 10.48
C LEU A 82 -0.86 6.67 10.79
N SER A 83 -0.43 6.73 12.05
CA SER A 83 0.66 7.61 12.49
C SER A 83 2.05 7.08 12.13
N GLU A 84 2.89 7.93 11.54
CA GLU A 84 4.32 7.66 11.28
C GLU A 84 5.12 7.56 12.59
N LYS A 85 4.64 8.19 13.69
CA LYS A 85 5.31 8.11 15.01
C LYS A 85 5.37 6.69 15.56
N CYS A 86 4.50 5.80 15.09
CA CYS A 86 4.46 4.41 15.51
C CYS A 86 5.36 3.50 14.66
N ASP A 87 5.96 4.00 13.58
CA ASP A 87 6.72 3.18 12.60
C ASP A 87 7.85 2.39 13.26
N TYR A 88 8.58 3.02 14.18
CA TYR A 88 9.63 2.36 14.95
C TYR A 88 9.10 1.16 15.75
N VAL A 89 7.99 1.33 16.46
CA VAL A 89 7.37 0.28 17.28
C VAL A 89 6.94 -0.90 16.41
N PHE A 90 6.28 -0.64 15.28
CA PHE A 90 5.87 -1.69 14.35
C PHE A 90 7.08 -2.40 13.71
N SER A 91 8.17 -1.67 13.44
CA SER A 91 9.40 -2.27 12.91
C SER A 91 10.05 -3.26 13.88
N ILE A 92 10.02 -2.96 15.18
CA ILE A 92 10.48 -3.88 16.23
C ILE A 92 9.59 -5.12 16.27
N LEU A 93 8.28 -4.94 16.32
CA LEU A 93 7.31 -6.05 16.36
C LEU A 93 7.48 -7.00 15.17
N SER A 94 7.67 -6.44 13.97
CA SER A 94 7.95 -7.20 12.74
C SER A 94 9.28 -7.96 12.83
N ALA A 95 10.34 -7.34 13.37
CA ALA A 95 11.63 -7.99 13.57
C ALA A 95 11.59 -9.13 14.61
N GLU A 96 10.74 -9.02 15.63
CA GLU A 96 10.51 -10.05 16.63
C GLU A 96 9.54 -11.16 16.17
N CYS A 97 9.16 -11.16 14.90
CA CYS A 97 8.21 -12.09 14.29
C CYS A 97 6.83 -12.09 14.99
N ILE A 98 6.42 -10.94 15.54
CA ILE A 98 5.07 -10.76 16.10
C ILE A 98 4.16 -10.31 14.95
N ASP A 99 3.11 -11.10 14.70
CA ASP A 99 2.22 -10.93 13.55
C ASP A 99 1.22 -9.79 13.76
N ILE A 100 1.70 -8.55 13.57
CA ILE A 100 0.88 -7.35 13.61
C ILE A 100 1.01 -6.62 12.27
N SER A 101 -0.07 -6.68 11.48
CA SER A 101 -0.17 -6.03 10.19
C SER A 101 -1.11 -4.83 10.29
N ARG A 102 -0.53 -3.61 10.27
CA ARG A 102 -1.28 -2.34 10.31
C ARG A 102 -2.37 -2.29 9.24
N GLU A 103 -2.05 -2.75 8.04
CA GLU A 103 -2.95 -2.72 6.90
C GLU A 103 -4.15 -3.68 7.10
N GLU A 104 -3.93 -4.87 7.64
CA GLU A 104 -5.02 -5.80 7.92
C GLU A 104 -5.90 -5.30 9.05
N ASP A 105 -5.31 -4.75 10.09
CA ASP A 105 -6.04 -4.17 11.22
C ASP A 105 -6.85 -2.95 10.80
N LEU A 106 -6.30 -2.09 9.92
CA LEU A 106 -7.01 -0.99 9.28
C LEU A 106 -8.23 -1.51 8.50
N MET A 107 -8.02 -2.51 7.63
CA MET A 107 -9.11 -3.08 6.84
C MET A 107 -10.19 -3.69 7.72
N LYS A 108 -9.83 -4.38 8.81
CA LYS A 108 -10.80 -4.92 9.79
C LYS A 108 -11.63 -3.80 10.43
N ILE A 109 -10.97 -2.74 10.91
CA ILE A 109 -11.65 -1.60 11.57
C ILE A 109 -12.61 -0.89 10.61
N ILE A 110 -12.21 -0.73 9.35
CA ILE A 110 -13.03 -0.02 8.38
C ILE A 110 -14.20 -0.88 7.89
N ASN A 111 -13.97 -2.18 7.72
CA ASN A 111 -14.92 -3.05 7.01
C ASN A 111 -16.07 -3.59 7.86
N GLY A 112 -15.98 -3.61 9.19
CA GLY A 112 -16.99 -4.29 10.01
C GLY A 112 -17.07 -3.87 11.47
N ASP A 113 -16.34 -2.83 11.88
CA ASP A 113 -16.18 -2.52 13.29
C ASP A 113 -17.03 -1.35 13.77
N VAL A 114 -17.28 -1.40 15.08
CA VAL A 114 -18.20 -0.55 15.83
C VAL A 114 -17.86 0.93 15.71
N VAL A 115 -16.57 1.26 15.55
CA VAL A 115 -16.10 2.66 15.50
C VAL A 115 -16.84 3.51 14.48
N PHE A 116 -17.13 2.96 13.31
CA PHE A 116 -17.78 3.72 12.25
C PHE A 116 -19.23 4.08 12.60
N ASN A 117 -19.90 3.37 13.51
CA ASN A 117 -21.25 3.76 13.94
C ASN A 117 -21.25 5.06 14.76
N TYR A 118 -20.13 5.40 15.42
CA TYR A 118 -20.01 6.54 16.31
C TYR A 118 -19.36 7.78 15.66
N LEU A 119 -18.88 7.66 14.42
CA LEU A 119 -18.27 8.77 13.69
C LEU A 119 -19.32 9.57 12.89
N SER A 120 -19.18 10.89 12.89
CA SER A 120 -19.95 11.77 11.99
C SER A 120 -19.59 11.50 10.52
N THR A 121 -20.48 11.82 9.58
CA THR A 121 -20.23 11.61 8.14
C THR A 121 -18.94 12.29 7.66
N GLY A 122 -18.64 13.49 8.17
CA GLY A 122 -17.39 14.19 7.87
C GLY A 122 -16.15 13.45 8.40
N ALA A 123 -16.21 12.95 9.64
CA ALA A 123 -15.12 12.18 10.22
C ALA A 123 -14.91 10.82 9.52
N LYS A 124 -15.99 10.14 9.12
CA LYS A 124 -15.91 8.93 8.29
C LYS A 124 -15.16 9.18 6.99
N LYS A 125 -15.55 10.24 6.27
CA LYS A 125 -14.91 10.62 5.01
C LYS A 125 -13.42 10.92 5.20
N TYR A 126 -13.08 11.67 6.26
CA TYR A 126 -11.69 11.96 6.61
C TYR A 126 -10.89 10.66 6.83
N TYR A 127 -11.34 9.79 7.74
CA TYR A 127 -10.63 8.55 8.05
C TYR A 127 -10.50 7.61 6.86
N LEU A 128 -11.57 7.46 6.07
CA LEU A 128 -11.49 6.63 4.88
C LEU A 128 -10.48 7.18 3.86
N THR A 129 -10.43 8.50 3.68
CA THR A 129 -9.45 9.14 2.79
C THR A 129 -8.03 8.91 3.29
N GLU A 130 -7.78 9.12 4.59
CA GLU A 130 -6.47 8.86 5.21
C GLU A 130 -6.04 7.40 5.09
N CYS A 131 -6.99 6.45 5.23
CA CYS A 131 -6.69 5.03 5.07
C CYS A 131 -6.36 4.66 3.63
N ILE A 132 -7.07 5.22 2.65
CA ILE A 132 -6.76 5.04 1.23
C ILE A 132 -5.37 5.60 0.93
N ASP A 133 -5.09 6.83 1.36
CA ASP A 133 -3.79 7.47 1.14
C ASP A 133 -2.66 6.68 1.84
N PHE A 134 -2.89 6.15 3.04
CA PHE A 134 -1.96 5.26 3.74
C PHE A 134 -1.68 3.95 2.98
N LEU A 135 -2.71 3.31 2.43
CA LEU A 135 -2.58 2.07 1.66
C LEU A 135 -1.84 2.31 0.34
N LEU A 136 -2.16 3.41 -0.36
CA LEU A 136 -1.49 3.81 -1.60
C LEU A 136 0.00 4.10 -1.36
N LYS A 137 0.35 4.85 -0.30
CA LYS A 137 1.75 5.07 0.11
C LYS A 137 2.54 3.77 0.33
N ARG A 138 1.86 2.66 0.58
CA ARG A 138 2.45 1.35 0.84
C ARG A 138 2.26 0.36 -0.31
N TYR A 139 1.90 0.84 -1.50
CA TYR A 139 1.67 0.03 -2.70
C TYR A 139 0.50 -0.96 -2.56
N ASN A 140 -0.36 -0.82 -1.55
CA ASN A 140 -1.51 -1.70 -1.38
C ASN A 140 -2.71 -1.18 -2.17
N TRP A 141 -2.56 -1.19 -3.50
CA TRP A 141 -3.57 -0.69 -4.43
C TRP A 141 -4.86 -1.51 -4.38
N ILE A 142 -4.76 -2.82 -4.19
CA ILE A 142 -5.93 -3.72 -4.09
C ILE A 142 -6.77 -3.34 -2.87
N GLY A 143 -6.15 -3.13 -1.70
CA GLY A 143 -6.85 -2.70 -0.50
C GLY A 143 -7.45 -1.31 -0.64
N ALA A 144 -6.72 -0.36 -1.24
CA ALA A 144 -7.23 0.98 -1.52
C ALA A 144 -8.44 0.95 -2.47
N TRP A 145 -8.39 0.13 -3.50
CA TRP A 145 -9.49 -0.09 -4.45
C TRP A 145 -10.71 -0.69 -3.76
N GLU A 146 -10.53 -1.72 -2.93
CA GLU A 146 -11.60 -2.35 -2.15
C GLU A 146 -12.34 -1.32 -1.28
N LEU A 147 -11.60 -0.46 -0.56
CA LEU A 147 -12.18 0.59 0.28
C LEU A 147 -12.96 1.63 -0.54
N CYS A 148 -12.39 2.08 -1.66
CA CYS A 148 -13.03 3.03 -2.56
C CYS A 148 -14.36 2.49 -3.11
N PHE A 149 -14.41 1.22 -3.51
CA PHE A 149 -15.63 0.62 -4.04
C PHE A 149 -16.67 0.37 -2.97
N LYS A 150 -16.26 -0.16 -1.82
CA LYS A 150 -17.18 -0.50 -0.74
C LYS A 150 -17.83 0.74 -0.10
N HIS A 151 -17.09 1.85 -0.03
CA HIS A 151 -17.55 3.10 0.59
C HIS A 151 -17.81 4.23 -0.41
N ARG A 152 -18.16 3.89 -1.66
CA ARG A 152 -18.43 4.86 -2.74
C ARG A 152 -19.52 5.89 -2.40
N ASP A 153 -20.42 5.56 -1.48
CA ASP A 153 -21.51 6.45 -1.07
C ASP A 153 -21.02 7.55 -0.11
N ILE A 154 -19.84 7.39 0.50
CA ILE A 154 -19.24 8.31 1.47
C ILE A 154 -18.08 9.09 0.84
N ILE A 155 -17.31 8.43 -0.04
CA ILE A 155 -16.14 9.00 -0.71
C ILE A 155 -16.45 9.17 -2.18
N SER A 156 -16.28 10.38 -2.70
CA SER A 156 -16.25 10.60 -4.14
C SER A 156 -15.07 9.81 -4.71
N LEU A 157 -15.36 8.80 -5.54
CA LEU A 157 -14.36 8.01 -6.25
C LEU A 157 -13.39 8.93 -7.00
N ASN A 158 -12.24 9.19 -6.39
CA ASN A 158 -11.15 9.88 -7.06
C ASN A 158 -10.37 8.83 -7.86
N LEU A 159 -10.99 8.36 -8.93
CA LEU A 159 -10.42 7.37 -9.84
C LEU A 159 -9.03 7.82 -10.31
N PHE A 160 -8.79 9.13 -10.46
CA PHE A 160 -7.50 9.66 -10.85
C PHE A 160 -6.37 9.28 -9.89
N LYS A 161 -6.61 9.28 -8.56
CA LYS A 161 -5.62 8.79 -7.58
C LYS A 161 -5.32 7.30 -7.74
N LEU A 162 -6.31 6.52 -8.19
CA LEU A 162 -6.16 5.08 -8.41
C LEU A 162 -5.50 4.77 -9.75
N PHE A 163 -5.61 5.62 -10.77
CA PHE A 163 -5.05 5.35 -12.10
C PHE A 163 -3.52 5.48 -12.21
N LEU A 164 -2.80 5.60 -11.08
CA LEU A 164 -1.35 5.77 -11.03
C LEU A 164 -0.90 6.92 -11.95
N PRO A 165 -1.35 8.16 -11.69
CA PRO A 165 -1.14 9.30 -12.59
C PRO A 165 0.36 9.56 -12.84
N ARG A 166 1.21 9.17 -11.90
CA ARG A 166 2.67 9.14 -12.04
C ARG A 166 3.12 8.20 -13.15
N MET A 167 2.65 6.95 -13.17
CA MET A 167 2.98 6.03 -14.26
C MET A 167 2.53 6.56 -15.61
N LEU A 168 1.34 7.15 -15.69
CA LEU A 168 0.84 7.78 -16.92
C LEU A 168 1.79 8.90 -17.39
N SER A 169 2.15 9.82 -16.50
CA SER A 169 3.06 10.92 -16.82
C SER A 169 4.47 10.42 -17.19
N ALA A 170 4.95 9.39 -16.48
CA ALA A 170 6.24 8.78 -16.69
C ALA A 170 6.35 8.07 -18.06
N SER A 171 5.33 7.29 -18.43
CA SER A 171 5.22 6.68 -19.76
C SER A 171 5.17 7.74 -20.87
N LEU A 172 4.43 8.84 -20.67
CA LEU A 172 4.38 9.96 -21.63
C LEU A 172 5.75 10.62 -21.81
N VAL A 173 6.47 10.90 -20.71
CA VAL A 173 7.82 11.48 -20.80
C VAL A 173 8.79 10.53 -21.49
N GLY A 174 8.71 9.22 -21.20
CA GLY A 174 9.48 8.19 -21.90
C GLY A 174 9.25 8.23 -23.42
N ILE A 175 8.00 8.45 -23.85
CA ILE A 175 7.67 8.57 -25.29
C ILE A 175 8.18 9.87 -25.89
N ILE A 176 8.07 10.99 -25.17
CA ILE A 176 8.63 12.28 -25.63
C ILE A 176 10.15 12.14 -25.82
N LEU A 177 10.83 11.47 -24.90
CA LEU A 177 12.28 11.27 -24.99
C LEU A 177 12.64 10.42 -26.21
N ILE A 178 11.92 9.32 -26.45
CA ILE A 178 12.05 8.50 -27.67
C ILE A 178 11.82 9.36 -28.93
N ALA A 179 10.71 10.11 -28.96
CA ALA A 179 10.34 10.93 -30.11
C ALA A 179 11.38 12.02 -30.43
N SER A 180 11.98 12.59 -29.39
CA SER A 180 12.99 13.64 -29.51
C SER A 180 14.39 13.12 -29.91
N SER A 181 14.64 11.83 -29.75
CA SER A 181 15.96 11.23 -30.04
C SER A 181 15.93 10.42 -31.33
N GLY A 182 16.55 10.98 -32.38
CA GLY A 182 16.69 10.31 -33.67
C GLY A 182 17.45 8.98 -33.59
N ASP A 183 18.36 8.83 -32.62
CA ASP A 183 19.14 7.61 -32.41
C ASP A 183 18.31 6.50 -31.76
N LEU A 184 17.43 6.84 -30.82
CA LEU A 184 16.52 5.87 -30.21
C LEU A 184 15.48 5.36 -31.21
N MET A 185 15.01 6.23 -32.11
CA MET A 185 14.13 5.83 -33.21
C MET A 185 14.82 4.88 -34.20
N LYS A 186 16.10 5.13 -34.51
CA LYS A 186 16.89 4.23 -35.36
C LYS A 186 17.20 2.91 -34.65
N PHE A 187 17.50 2.94 -33.36
CA PHE A 187 17.76 1.77 -32.53
C PHE A 187 16.55 0.83 -32.50
N GLY A 188 15.35 1.38 -32.28
CA GLY A 188 14.11 0.62 -32.36
C GLY A 188 13.96 -0.08 -33.72
N SER A 189 14.15 0.64 -34.82
CA SER A 189 14.10 0.08 -36.18
C SER A 189 15.14 -1.02 -36.45
N GLY A 190 16.36 -0.90 -35.91
CA GLY A 190 17.44 -1.87 -36.12
C GLY A 190 17.26 -3.17 -35.32
N ILE A 191 16.76 -3.06 -34.08
CA ILE A 191 16.53 -4.23 -33.21
C ILE A 191 15.35 -5.07 -33.68
N LEU A 192 14.37 -4.47 -34.37
CA LEU A 192 13.15 -5.15 -34.83
C LEU A 192 13.40 -6.30 -35.82
N ASN A 193 14.49 -6.19 -36.59
CA ASN A 193 14.88 -7.20 -37.56
C ASN A 193 15.75 -8.30 -36.96
N SER A 194 15.96 -8.31 -35.64
CA SER A 194 16.81 -9.28 -34.95
C SER A 194 16.10 -9.98 -33.79
N ASN A 195 16.53 -11.22 -33.52
CA ASN A 195 16.16 -11.96 -32.31
C ASN A 195 16.58 -11.24 -31.02
N TYR A 196 17.50 -10.25 -31.11
CA TYR A 196 17.89 -9.40 -29.98
C TYR A 196 16.75 -8.55 -29.41
N SER A 197 15.68 -8.31 -30.17
CA SER A 197 14.47 -7.62 -29.68
C SER A 197 13.83 -8.33 -28.48
N TYR A 198 13.79 -9.66 -28.49
CA TYR A 198 13.21 -10.45 -27.40
C TYR A 198 14.07 -10.41 -26.14
N TYR A 199 15.40 -10.53 -26.28
CA TYR A 199 16.32 -10.42 -25.14
C TYR A 199 16.25 -9.05 -24.50
N PHE A 200 16.14 -8.00 -25.32
CA PHE A 200 15.95 -6.64 -24.83
C PHE A 200 14.66 -6.53 -24.01
N LEU A 201 13.51 -6.92 -24.58
CA LEU A 201 12.22 -6.89 -23.87
C LEU A 201 12.27 -7.62 -22.52
N VAL A 202 12.83 -8.83 -22.50
CA VAL A 202 12.95 -9.62 -21.27
C VAL A 202 13.84 -8.93 -20.25
N PHE A 203 15.01 -8.43 -20.67
CA PHE A 203 15.94 -7.78 -19.76
C PHE A 203 15.35 -6.49 -19.17
N THR A 204 14.72 -5.66 -20.00
CA THR A 204 14.10 -4.42 -19.52
C THR A 204 12.95 -4.70 -18.55
N PHE A 205 12.13 -5.72 -18.83
CA PHE A 205 11.04 -6.13 -17.95
C PHE A 205 11.57 -6.69 -16.62
N LEU A 206 12.60 -7.53 -16.65
CA LEU A 206 13.27 -8.05 -15.44
C LEU A 206 13.88 -6.93 -14.62
N SER A 207 14.60 -5.98 -15.24
CA SER A 207 15.16 -4.82 -14.55
C SER A 207 14.06 -4.00 -13.86
N SER A 208 12.94 -3.77 -14.54
CA SER A 208 11.78 -3.07 -13.98
C SER A 208 11.20 -3.84 -12.79
N PHE A 209 11.03 -5.15 -12.91
CA PHE A 209 10.53 -6.02 -11.83
C PHE A 209 11.44 -5.98 -10.60
N PHE A 210 12.73 -6.25 -10.76
CA PHE A 210 13.69 -6.26 -9.64
C PHE A 210 13.79 -4.90 -8.97
N TYR A 211 13.66 -3.83 -9.76
CA TYR A 211 13.65 -2.48 -9.25
C TYR A 211 12.42 -2.21 -8.36
N PHE A 212 11.20 -2.45 -8.85
CA PHE A 212 9.99 -2.30 -8.03
C PHE A 212 10.00 -3.23 -6.82
N PHE A 213 10.58 -4.42 -6.97
CA PHE A 213 10.80 -5.34 -5.84
C PHE A 213 11.65 -4.71 -4.76
N PHE A 214 12.75 -4.07 -5.13
CA PHE A 214 13.63 -3.38 -4.20
C PHE A 214 12.93 -2.19 -3.50
N GLU A 215 12.25 -1.31 -4.25
CA GLU A 215 11.57 -0.15 -3.66
C GLU A 215 10.39 -0.53 -2.76
N CYS A 216 9.52 -1.44 -3.22
CA CYS A 216 8.45 -1.99 -2.38
C CYS A 216 9.03 -2.64 -1.13
N SER A 217 10.14 -3.39 -1.25
CA SER A 217 10.79 -4.02 -0.11
C SER A 217 11.29 -3.00 0.91
N LYS A 218 11.82 -1.84 0.50
CA LYS A 218 12.23 -0.77 1.44
C LYS A 218 11.06 -0.23 2.24
N ILE A 219 9.95 0.05 1.57
CA ILE A 219 8.76 0.70 2.17
C ILE A 219 7.99 -0.28 3.07
N ILE A 220 8.06 -1.58 2.75
CA ILE A 220 7.35 -2.64 3.49
C ILE A 220 8.20 -3.21 4.63
N ARG A 221 9.53 -3.05 4.62
CA ARG A 221 10.44 -3.56 5.66
C ARG A 221 10.01 -3.05 7.04
N GLY A 222 9.68 -3.96 7.95
CA GLY A 222 9.22 -3.63 9.31
C GLY A 222 7.70 -3.48 9.47
N SER A 223 6.89 -3.76 8.45
CA SER A 223 5.42 -3.62 8.52
C SER A 223 4.62 -4.89 8.21
N LEU A 224 5.28 -5.90 7.62
CA LEU A 224 4.69 -7.20 7.35
C LEU A 224 5.49 -8.30 8.05
N PRO A 225 4.84 -9.40 8.43
CA PRO A 225 5.53 -10.60 8.90
C PRO A 225 6.38 -11.19 7.77
N MET A 226 7.60 -11.64 8.09
CA MET A 226 8.52 -12.23 7.11
C MET A 226 7.91 -13.39 6.32
N ASN A 227 7.02 -14.17 6.95
CA ASN A 227 6.38 -15.34 6.33
C ASN A 227 5.44 -14.97 5.16
N TYR A 228 4.94 -13.74 5.10
CA TYR A 228 4.03 -13.26 4.04
C TYR A 228 4.65 -12.19 3.14
N PHE A 229 5.88 -11.75 3.45
CA PHE A 229 6.56 -10.63 2.81
C PHE A 229 6.67 -10.82 1.29
N ASN A 230 7.19 -11.96 0.83
CA ASN A 230 7.41 -12.19 -0.61
C ASN A 230 6.10 -12.28 -1.40
N SER A 231 5.08 -12.99 -0.87
CA SER A 231 3.79 -13.14 -1.56
C SER A 231 3.04 -11.81 -1.67
N LYS A 232 3.01 -11.02 -0.59
CA LYS A 232 2.36 -9.70 -0.61
C LYS A 232 3.11 -8.66 -1.42
N ILE A 233 4.43 -8.73 -1.53
CA ILE A 233 5.18 -7.81 -2.39
C ILE A 233 4.88 -8.08 -3.86
N ILE A 234 4.86 -9.36 -4.26
CA ILE A 234 4.53 -9.74 -5.64
C ILE A 234 3.13 -9.27 -6.01
N SER A 235 2.14 -9.44 -5.13
CA SER A 235 0.77 -9.02 -5.41
C SER A 235 0.59 -7.49 -5.52
N ARG A 236 1.51 -6.70 -4.95
CA ARG A 236 1.52 -5.23 -5.07
C ARG A 236 2.22 -4.75 -6.35
N ILE A 237 3.33 -5.38 -6.70
CA ILE A 237 4.13 -5.01 -7.87
C ILE A 237 3.45 -5.42 -9.17
N PHE A 238 2.85 -6.60 -9.19
CA PHE A 238 2.31 -7.19 -10.41
C PHE A 238 1.26 -6.30 -11.09
N PRO A 239 0.26 -5.72 -10.39
CA PRO A 239 -0.67 -4.77 -10.99
C PRO A 239 0.03 -3.55 -11.57
N ILE A 240 0.98 -2.94 -10.86
CA ILE A 240 1.73 -1.76 -11.32
C ILE A 240 2.46 -2.07 -12.63
N LEU A 241 3.15 -3.21 -12.70
CA LEU A 241 3.84 -3.66 -13.91
C LEU A 241 2.87 -3.86 -15.08
N VAL A 242 1.76 -4.57 -14.85
CA VAL A 242 0.78 -4.87 -15.91
C VAL A 242 0.12 -3.60 -16.42
N TRP A 243 -0.35 -2.73 -15.53
CA TRP A 243 -1.05 -1.51 -15.90
C TRP A 243 -0.11 -0.50 -16.54
N GLY A 244 1.07 -0.30 -15.97
CA GLY A 244 2.08 0.60 -16.53
C GLY A 244 2.61 0.16 -17.88
N PHE A 245 2.85 -1.14 -18.06
CA PHE A 245 3.21 -1.67 -19.37
C PHE A 245 2.05 -1.55 -20.36
N GLY A 246 0.81 -1.74 -19.90
CA GLY A 246 -0.41 -1.49 -20.68
C GLY A 246 -0.50 -0.05 -21.20
N TRP A 247 -0.31 0.94 -20.31
CA TRP A 247 -0.27 2.36 -20.68
C TRP A 247 0.87 2.69 -21.64
N SER A 248 2.07 2.17 -21.36
CA SER A 248 3.23 2.39 -22.22
C SER A 248 3.01 1.79 -23.62
N THR A 249 2.35 0.64 -23.71
CA THR A 249 1.94 0.01 -24.97
C THR A 249 0.90 0.85 -25.70
N PHE A 250 -0.13 1.32 -24.99
CA PHE A 250 -1.17 2.17 -25.56
C PHE A 250 -0.60 3.46 -26.15
N PHE A 251 0.22 4.19 -25.40
CA PHE A 251 0.82 5.43 -25.91
C PHE A 251 1.86 5.18 -27.00
N SER A 252 2.63 4.08 -26.94
CA SER A 252 3.57 3.71 -28.01
C SER A 252 2.83 3.37 -29.31
N TYR A 253 1.68 2.70 -29.21
CA TYR A 253 0.79 2.47 -30.35
C TYR A 253 0.32 3.79 -30.97
N LEU A 254 -0.20 4.72 -30.15
CA LEU A 254 -0.63 6.04 -30.63
C LEU A 254 0.51 6.82 -31.30
N PHE A 255 1.70 6.79 -30.71
CA PHE A 255 2.88 7.46 -31.24
C PHE A 255 3.29 6.91 -32.61
N ILE A 256 3.42 5.58 -32.73
CA ILE A 256 3.82 4.93 -33.99
C ILE A 256 2.74 5.12 -35.06
N TYR A 257 1.48 4.99 -34.70
CA TYR A 257 0.36 5.23 -35.59
C TYR A 257 0.39 6.67 -36.15
N THR A 258 0.59 7.66 -35.28
CA THR A 258 0.70 9.08 -35.67
C THR A 258 1.91 9.32 -36.56
N TYR A 259 3.06 8.72 -36.23
CA TYR A 259 4.29 8.84 -37.01
C TYR A 259 4.17 8.24 -38.42
N ILE A 260 3.57 7.05 -38.55
CA ILE A 260 3.29 6.41 -39.85
C ILE A 260 2.33 7.28 -40.67
N SER A 261 1.27 7.79 -40.03
CA SER A 261 0.26 8.64 -40.67
C SER A 261 0.85 9.95 -41.20
N ILE A 262 1.72 10.61 -40.42
CA ILE A 262 2.39 11.86 -40.83
C ILE A 262 3.39 11.61 -41.96
N LYS A 263 4.10 10.47 -41.94
CA LYS A 263 5.09 10.13 -42.98
C LYS A 263 4.48 9.48 -44.22
N LEU A 264 3.15 9.32 -44.29
CA LEU A 264 2.44 8.65 -45.40
C LEU A 264 3.01 7.26 -45.71
N LEU A 265 3.51 6.56 -44.69
CA LEU A 265 4.04 5.21 -44.85
C LEU A 265 2.87 4.22 -44.88
N ASP A 266 3.04 3.12 -45.61
CA ASP A 266 2.02 2.07 -45.71
C ASP A 266 1.70 1.52 -44.30
N PRO A 267 0.44 1.52 -43.84
CA PRO A 267 0.04 0.98 -42.53
C PRO A 267 0.39 -0.50 -42.35
N SER A 268 0.70 -1.24 -43.42
CA SER A 268 1.28 -2.59 -43.34
C SER A 268 2.63 -2.66 -42.60
N THR A 269 3.32 -1.52 -42.42
CA THR A 269 4.60 -1.38 -41.69
C THR A 269 4.44 -1.39 -40.16
N LEU A 270 3.21 -1.44 -39.65
CA LEU A 270 2.88 -1.37 -38.23
C LEU A 270 3.13 -2.74 -37.55
N HIS A 271 4.40 -3.03 -37.25
CA HIS A 271 4.76 -4.27 -36.57
C HIS A 271 4.54 -4.16 -35.05
N TRP A 272 3.77 -5.09 -34.49
CA TRP A 272 3.50 -5.16 -33.03
C TRP A 272 4.78 -5.25 -32.19
N ARG A 273 5.84 -5.85 -32.74
CA ARG A 273 7.16 -5.90 -32.11
C ARG A 273 7.73 -4.49 -31.87
N SER A 274 7.49 -3.55 -32.78
CA SER A 274 7.96 -2.16 -32.67
C SER A 274 7.30 -1.48 -31.50
N ILE A 275 5.98 -1.62 -31.41
CA ILE A 275 5.17 -1.08 -30.33
C ILE A 275 5.68 -1.59 -28.99
N LEU A 276 5.91 -2.92 -28.87
CA LEU A 276 6.38 -3.51 -27.62
C LEU A 276 7.79 -3.05 -27.23
N VAL A 277 8.71 -2.89 -28.18
CA VAL A 277 10.08 -2.39 -27.88
C VAL A 277 10.03 -0.95 -27.39
N TYR A 278 9.28 -0.07 -28.07
CA TYR A 278 9.12 1.32 -27.62
C TYR A 278 8.35 1.41 -26.30
N ALA A 279 7.35 0.55 -26.09
CA ALA A 279 6.60 0.47 -24.84
C ALA A 279 7.50 0.06 -23.69
N SER A 280 8.34 -0.96 -23.87
CA SER A 280 9.29 -1.41 -22.86
C SER A 280 10.31 -0.32 -22.51
N PHE A 281 10.78 0.42 -23.52
CA PHE A 281 11.73 1.50 -23.31
C PHE A 281 11.10 2.72 -22.62
N SER A 282 9.92 3.14 -23.07
CA SER A 282 9.11 4.18 -22.44
C SER A 282 8.78 3.83 -20.99
N PHE A 283 8.39 2.58 -20.75
CA PHE A 283 8.10 2.05 -19.42
C PHE A 283 9.32 2.15 -18.50
N PHE A 284 10.48 1.69 -18.98
CA PHE A 284 11.72 1.72 -18.21
C PHE A 284 12.21 3.14 -17.90
N ILE A 285 12.21 4.03 -18.90
CA ILE A 285 12.53 5.45 -18.70
C ILE A 285 11.52 6.07 -17.74
N GLY A 286 10.24 5.75 -17.90
CA GLY A 286 9.19 6.21 -17.02
C GLY A 286 9.49 5.84 -15.57
N ILE A 287 9.81 4.59 -15.30
CA ILE A 287 10.24 4.13 -13.98
C ILE A 287 11.41 4.99 -13.49
N LEU A 288 12.49 5.14 -14.28
CA LEU A 288 13.67 5.91 -13.89
C LEU A 288 13.36 7.39 -13.55
N ILE A 289 12.53 8.05 -14.35
CA ILE A 289 12.13 9.44 -14.14
C ILE A 289 11.27 9.56 -12.89
N GLN A 290 10.40 8.60 -12.66
CA GLN A 290 9.62 8.53 -11.44
C GLN A 290 10.52 8.47 -10.19
N LEU A 291 11.67 7.80 -10.26
CA LEU A 291 12.61 7.71 -9.13
C LEU A 291 13.23 9.06 -8.80
N LEU A 292 13.67 9.76 -9.84
CA LEU A 292 14.24 11.11 -9.71
C LEU A 292 13.22 12.11 -9.17
N TRP A 293 11.93 11.84 -9.42
CA TRP A 293 10.84 12.66 -8.92
C TRP A 293 10.50 12.35 -7.46
N GLU A 294 10.47 11.07 -7.06
CA GLU A 294 10.26 10.64 -5.67
C GLU A 294 11.39 11.12 -4.74
N GLU A 295 12.66 11.09 -5.17
CA GLU A 295 13.76 11.64 -4.37
C GLU A 295 13.64 13.15 -4.13
N LYS A 296 12.89 13.87 -4.97
CA LYS A 296 12.76 15.34 -4.94
C LYS A 296 11.40 15.84 -4.46
N THR A 297 10.40 14.99 -4.33
CA THR A 297 9.04 15.40 -3.92
C THR A 297 8.47 14.47 -2.84
N VAL A 298 8.20 15.05 -1.66
CA VAL A 298 7.76 14.36 -0.43
C VAL A 298 6.35 13.77 -0.53
N THR A 299 5.60 14.11 -1.57
CA THR A 299 4.20 13.72 -1.71
C THR A 299 4.07 12.54 -2.66
N GLU A 300 3.53 11.43 -2.15
CA GLU A 300 3.18 10.14 -2.78
C GLU A 300 4.35 9.22 -3.18
N PRO A 301 4.46 8.04 -2.55
CA PRO A 301 4.98 6.83 -3.20
C PRO A 301 3.94 6.37 -4.23
N LEU A 302 4.40 6.08 -5.45
CA LEU A 302 3.75 5.26 -6.50
C LEU A 302 2.23 5.00 -6.42
#